data_AF-A0A7Y3UP40-F1
#
_entry.id   AF-A0A7Y3UP40-F1
#
_cell.length_a   1.000
_cell.length_b   1.000
_cell.length_c   1.000
_cell.angle_alpha   90.00
_cell.angle_beta   90.00
_cell.angle_gamma   90.00
#
_symmetry.space_group_name_H-M   'P 1'
#
loop_
_entity.id
_entity.type
_entity.pdbx_description
1 polymer ?
#
loop_
_entity_poly.entity_id
_entity_poly.type
_entity_poly.pdbx_seq_one_letter_code
_entity_poly.pdbx_strand_id
1 'polypeptide(L)'
;MEKNNLLGLAEKIAPSGFEGGISKEDTDKHLAWRYNGSCARVLLSVLDPKHKLSDVSDAYASIFAGNKVFLSDLPSGSGAAIVSILCTLFELRKHNVLPRHPLNISIIAGEISPTAKIYLKEQLENLTPFLEEQAIWIEFEIVEWDTLSKISTVDLIRKITISSQHSTAKLLILSNFTGFLVNSGKWEKAKPQFDDIFLHSRDLLSTLIWIEPQRKNVVNFFKRAIEWLKVSFSPLLGSKLTRDDSSWYAQADIFCKQPIKDGYFLVRLTVMRFDLPLEVQK
;
A
#
# COMPACT_ATOMS: atom_id res chain seq x y z
N MET A 1 -6.04 -14.61 13.52
CA MET A 1 -6.87 -15.69 12.94
C MET A 1 -7.57 -16.52 14.01
N GLU A 2 -6.85 -17.13 14.94
CA GLU A 2 -7.43 -17.91 16.07
C GLU A 2 -8.27 -17.05 17.01
N LYS A 3 -7.71 -15.94 17.50
CA LYS A 3 -8.38 -14.99 18.40
C LYS A 3 -9.75 -14.51 17.90
N ASN A 4 -9.90 -14.40 16.58
CA ASN A 4 -11.12 -13.92 15.92
C ASN A 4 -12.02 -15.06 15.41
N ASN A 5 -11.69 -16.32 15.73
CA ASN A 5 -12.40 -17.52 15.28
C ASN A 5 -12.55 -17.63 13.74
N LEU A 6 -11.50 -17.25 13.00
CA LEU A 6 -11.51 -17.21 11.53
C LEU A 6 -10.75 -18.35 10.85
N LEU A 7 -10.08 -19.24 11.61
CA LEU A 7 -9.30 -20.34 11.03
C LEU A 7 -10.15 -21.25 10.12
N GLY A 8 -11.27 -21.74 10.64
CA GLY A 8 -12.17 -22.60 9.85
C GLY A 8 -12.78 -21.88 8.64
N LEU A 9 -12.80 -20.53 8.63
CA LEU A 9 -13.18 -19.76 7.46
C LEU A 9 -12.05 -19.71 6.43
N ALA A 10 -10.80 -19.48 6.85
CA ALA A 10 -9.63 -19.36 5.98
C ALA A 10 -9.26 -20.67 5.26
N GLU A 11 -9.55 -21.80 5.88
CA GLU A 11 -9.36 -23.12 5.27
C GLU A 11 -10.29 -23.32 4.06
N LYS A 12 -11.48 -22.73 4.08
CA LYS A 12 -12.47 -22.84 2.99
C LYS A 12 -12.01 -22.14 1.71
N ILE A 13 -12.62 -22.53 0.60
CA ILE A 13 -12.42 -21.88 -0.70
C ILE A 13 -13.23 -20.59 -0.71
N ALA A 14 -12.57 -19.48 -1.05
CA ALA A 14 -13.19 -18.18 -1.16
C ALA A 14 -14.20 -18.15 -2.33
N PRO A 15 -15.40 -17.58 -2.16
CA PRO A 15 -16.33 -17.36 -3.26
C PRO A 15 -15.70 -16.56 -4.39
N SER A 16 -16.08 -16.87 -5.64
CA SER A 16 -15.68 -16.08 -6.79
C SER A 16 -16.25 -14.66 -6.69
N GLY A 17 -15.48 -13.66 -7.07
CA GLY A 17 -15.93 -12.27 -7.13
C GLY A 17 -16.04 -11.52 -5.79
N PHE A 18 -15.79 -12.16 -4.64
CA PHE A 18 -15.78 -11.43 -3.36
C PHE A 18 -14.55 -10.50 -3.26
N GLU A 19 -14.82 -9.19 -3.08
CA GLU A 19 -13.81 -8.13 -3.03
C GLU A 19 -13.59 -7.56 -1.62
N GLY A 20 -14.58 -7.60 -0.74
CA GLY A 20 -14.53 -7.02 0.62
C GLY A 20 -15.72 -6.12 0.92
N GLY A 21 -15.69 -5.43 2.06
CA GLY A 21 -16.76 -4.55 2.53
C GLY A 21 -16.47 -3.93 3.88
N ILE A 22 -17.30 -2.97 4.30
CA ILE A 22 -17.13 -2.18 5.52
C ILE A 22 -17.65 -2.93 6.76
N SER A 23 -18.60 -3.85 6.55
CA SER A 23 -19.18 -4.62 7.64
C SER A 23 -18.13 -5.51 8.32
N LYS A 24 -18.36 -5.86 9.59
CA LYS A 24 -17.52 -6.83 10.30
C LYS A 24 -17.44 -8.15 9.54
N GLU A 25 -18.58 -8.65 9.06
CA GLU A 25 -18.65 -9.91 8.32
C GLU A 25 -17.81 -9.88 7.03
N ASP A 26 -17.91 -8.80 6.25
CA ASP A 26 -17.11 -8.67 5.02
C ASP A 26 -15.62 -8.48 5.34
N THR A 27 -15.30 -7.76 6.40
CA THR A 27 -13.93 -7.59 6.87
C THR A 27 -13.33 -8.94 7.29
N ASP A 28 -14.08 -9.75 8.05
CA ASP A 28 -13.67 -11.08 8.51
C ASP A 28 -13.45 -12.04 7.33
N LYS A 29 -14.38 -12.04 6.37
CA LYS A 29 -14.25 -12.81 5.11
C LYS A 29 -13.03 -12.36 4.32
N HIS A 30 -12.80 -11.06 4.19
CA HIS A 30 -11.66 -10.53 3.46
C HIS A 30 -10.33 -10.90 4.16
N LEU A 31 -10.27 -10.75 5.48
CA LEU A 31 -9.12 -11.15 6.28
C LEU A 31 -8.83 -12.65 6.11
N ALA A 32 -9.84 -13.51 6.18
CA ALA A 32 -9.67 -14.95 6.07
C ALA A 32 -9.28 -15.42 4.66
N TRP A 33 -9.82 -14.79 3.61
CA TRP A 33 -9.73 -15.32 2.24
C TRP A 33 -8.80 -14.55 1.30
N ARG A 34 -8.64 -13.24 1.50
CA ARG A 34 -7.96 -12.35 0.54
C ARG A 34 -6.69 -11.73 1.09
N TYR A 35 -6.56 -11.64 2.42
CA TYR A 35 -5.42 -11.02 3.09
C TYR A 35 -4.07 -11.55 2.61
N ASN A 36 -3.87 -12.88 2.60
CA ASN A 36 -2.62 -13.49 2.11
C ASN A 36 -2.29 -13.10 0.66
N GLY A 37 -3.31 -12.98 -0.19
CA GLY A 37 -3.14 -12.51 -1.56
C GLY A 37 -2.70 -11.05 -1.63
N SER A 38 -3.25 -10.20 -0.77
CA SER A 38 -2.85 -8.79 -0.65
C SER A 38 -1.43 -8.65 -0.12
N CYS A 39 -1.07 -9.39 0.93
CA CYS A 39 0.29 -9.40 1.46
C CYS A 39 1.29 -9.87 0.40
N ALA A 40 1.01 -10.98 -0.28
CA ALA A 40 1.93 -11.52 -1.27
C ALA A 40 2.15 -10.59 -2.49
N ARG A 41 1.15 -9.76 -2.85
CA ARG A 41 1.33 -8.71 -3.87
C ARG A 41 2.32 -7.64 -3.42
N VAL A 42 2.26 -7.25 -2.15
CA VAL A 42 3.18 -6.25 -1.57
C VAL A 42 4.59 -6.86 -1.43
N LEU A 43 4.71 -8.10 -0.97
CA LEU A 43 5.99 -8.81 -0.94
C LEU A 43 6.61 -8.89 -2.33
N LEU A 44 5.81 -9.18 -3.35
CA LEU A 44 6.27 -9.24 -4.74
C LEU A 44 6.79 -7.89 -5.24
N SER A 45 6.14 -6.77 -4.87
CA SER A 45 6.61 -5.43 -5.24
C SER A 45 7.87 -4.97 -4.50
N VAL A 46 8.10 -5.48 -3.28
CA VAL A 46 9.30 -5.15 -2.49
C VAL A 46 10.49 -5.99 -2.91
N LEU A 47 10.32 -7.31 -3.06
CA LEU A 47 11.43 -8.25 -3.26
C LEU A 47 11.82 -8.46 -4.71
N ASP A 48 10.90 -8.22 -5.66
CA ASP A 48 11.09 -8.43 -7.09
C ASP A 48 11.91 -9.69 -7.49
N PRO A 49 11.49 -10.89 -7.06
CA PRO A 49 12.25 -12.13 -7.23
C PRO A 49 12.44 -12.55 -8.71
N LYS A 50 11.74 -11.90 -9.64
CA LYS A 50 11.83 -12.16 -11.09
C LYS A 50 12.48 -11.01 -11.86
N HIS A 51 12.98 -9.98 -11.18
CA HIS A 51 13.59 -8.79 -11.79
C HIS A 51 12.70 -8.09 -12.83
N LYS A 52 11.39 -8.01 -12.56
CA LYS A 52 10.39 -7.37 -13.44
C LYS A 52 9.90 -6.03 -12.91
N LEU A 53 10.30 -5.65 -11.69
CA LEU A 53 9.77 -4.53 -10.92
C LEU A 53 10.90 -3.68 -10.33
N SER A 54 12.09 -3.66 -10.94
CA SER A 54 13.29 -3.01 -10.40
C SER A 54 13.04 -1.58 -9.95
N ASP A 55 12.34 -0.78 -10.76
CA ASP A 55 12.00 0.61 -10.42
C ASP A 55 11.15 0.71 -9.15
N VAL A 56 10.30 -0.28 -8.87
CA VAL A 56 9.44 -0.32 -7.69
C VAL A 56 10.22 -0.82 -6.48
N SER A 57 10.97 -1.92 -6.61
CA SER A 57 11.80 -2.46 -5.51
C SER A 57 12.88 -1.48 -5.08
N ASP A 58 13.52 -0.78 -6.03
CA ASP A 58 14.53 0.23 -5.75
C ASP A 58 13.94 1.45 -5.04
N ALA A 59 12.68 1.78 -5.30
CA ALA A 59 11.99 2.84 -4.55
C ALA A 59 11.79 2.45 -3.08
N TYR A 60 11.37 1.21 -2.81
CA TYR A 60 11.32 0.70 -1.43
C TYR A 60 12.69 0.76 -0.76
N ALA A 61 13.73 0.26 -1.43
CA ALA A 61 15.09 0.28 -0.90
C ALA A 61 15.58 1.71 -0.61
N SER A 62 15.34 2.65 -1.52
CA SER A 62 15.73 4.06 -1.39
C SER A 62 15.02 4.75 -0.22
N ILE A 63 13.71 4.53 -0.08
CA ILE A 63 12.91 5.13 0.99
C ILE A 63 13.36 4.61 2.35
N PHE A 64 13.53 3.30 2.48
CA PHE A 64 13.86 2.64 3.76
C PHE A 64 15.37 2.56 4.06
N ALA A 65 16.22 3.17 3.24
CA ALA A 65 17.67 3.27 3.48
C ALA A 65 18.02 4.32 4.56
N GLY A 66 17.12 5.24 4.89
CA GLY A 66 17.36 6.38 5.77
C GLY A 66 16.78 6.27 7.19
N ASN A 67 17.12 7.24 8.05
CA ASN A 67 16.81 7.21 9.49
C ASN A 67 15.32 7.35 9.82
N LYS A 68 14.63 8.36 9.29
CA LYS A 68 13.22 8.65 9.64
C LYS A 68 12.36 8.64 8.38
N VAL A 69 11.43 7.70 8.30
CA VAL A 69 10.56 7.49 7.14
C VAL A 69 9.13 7.74 7.53
N PHE A 70 8.37 8.35 6.62
CA PHE A 70 6.93 8.43 6.72
C PHE A 70 6.28 7.44 5.77
N LEU A 71 5.31 6.66 6.27
CA LEU A 71 4.55 5.67 5.50
C LEU A 71 3.05 5.96 5.62
N SER A 72 2.36 6.07 4.49
CA SER A 72 0.90 6.17 4.42
C SER A 72 0.32 5.01 3.61
N ASP A 73 -0.75 4.38 4.10
CA ASP A 73 -1.43 3.25 3.45
C ASP A 73 -2.95 3.49 3.34
N LEU A 74 -3.44 3.59 2.10
CA LEU A 74 -4.78 4.09 1.78
C LEU A 74 -5.50 3.27 0.68
N PRO A 75 -6.69 2.71 0.93
CA PRO A 75 -7.14 2.32 2.25
C PRO A 75 -6.19 1.23 2.77
N SER A 76 -5.95 1.23 4.08
CA SER A 76 -5.07 0.23 4.69
C SER A 76 -5.72 -1.14 4.83
N GLY A 77 -7.06 -1.22 4.84
CA GLY A 77 -7.78 -2.45 5.16
C GLY A 77 -7.33 -3.00 6.51
N SER A 78 -7.11 -4.32 6.58
CA SER A 78 -6.52 -4.96 7.75
C SER A 78 -4.98 -4.88 7.77
N GLY A 79 -4.36 -3.96 7.02
CA GLY A 79 -2.93 -3.68 7.12
C GLY A 79 -2.01 -4.50 6.22
N ALA A 80 -2.52 -5.07 5.12
CA ALA A 80 -1.73 -6.00 4.31
C ALA A 80 -0.43 -5.36 3.77
N ALA A 81 -0.45 -4.09 3.37
CA ALA A 81 0.74 -3.43 2.85
C ALA A 81 1.73 -3.08 3.96
N ILE A 82 1.30 -2.35 4.98
CA ILE A 82 2.18 -1.98 6.11
C ILE A 82 2.81 -3.21 6.75
N VAL A 83 2.01 -4.21 7.13
CA VAL A 83 2.52 -5.41 7.81
C VAL A 83 3.51 -6.17 6.94
N SER A 84 3.23 -6.32 5.63
CA SER A 84 4.15 -7.02 4.73
C SER A 84 5.48 -6.29 4.57
N ILE A 85 5.47 -4.96 4.49
CA ILE A 85 6.69 -4.15 4.40
C ILE A 85 7.51 -4.29 5.68
N LEU A 86 6.89 -4.10 6.84
CA LEU A 86 7.56 -4.20 8.13
C LEU A 86 8.16 -5.59 8.37
N CYS A 87 7.39 -6.65 8.10
CA CYS A 87 7.88 -8.03 8.20
C CYS A 87 9.03 -8.30 7.22
N THR A 88 8.99 -7.73 6.00
CA THR A 88 10.07 -7.88 5.04
C THR A 88 11.35 -7.21 5.54
N LEU A 89 11.25 -5.98 6.03
CA LEU A 89 12.40 -5.25 6.61
C LEU A 89 12.97 -6.01 7.82
N PHE A 90 12.11 -6.51 8.70
CA PHE A 90 12.48 -7.35 9.83
C PHE A 90 13.27 -8.58 9.39
N GLU A 91 12.73 -9.41 8.48
CA GLU A 91 13.38 -10.64 8.04
C GLU A 91 14.69 -10.36 7.32
N LEU A 92 14.74 -9.33 6.46
CA LEU A 92 15.98 -8.96 5.77
C LEU A 92 17.07 -8.51 6.75
N ARG A 93 16.75 -7.77 7.81
CA ARG A 93 17.71 -7.37 8.85
C ARG A 93 18.11 -8.53 9.76
N LYS A 94 17.17 -9.39 10.11
CA LYS A 94 17.40 -10.59 10.92
C LYS A 94 18.40 -11.52 10.22
N HIS A 95 18.29 -11.64 8.90
CA HIS A 95 19.18 -12.43 8.05
C HIS A 95 20.40 -11.66 7.52
N ASN A 96 20.69 -10.46 8.03
CA ASN A 96 21.85 -9.62 7.65
C ASN A 96 21.92 -9.27 6.16
N VAL A 97 20.78 -9.25 5.46
CA VAL A 97 20.67 -8.77 4.07
C VAL A 97 20.62 -7.24 4.04
N LEU A 98 19.93 -6.63 5.01
CA LEU A 98 19.90 -5.17 5.20
C LEU A 98 20.68 -4.78 6.46
N PRO A 99 21.33 -3.60 6.48
CA PRO A 99 22.00 -3.09 7.67
C PRO A 99 20.98 -2.75 8.77
N ARG A 100 21.43 -2.88 10.03
CA ARG A 100 20.64 -2.57 11.23
C ARG A 100 20.81 -1.13 11.71
N HIS A 101 20.93 -0.18 10.77
CA HIS A 101 20.92 1.24 11.13
C HIS A 101 19.56 1.61 11.73
N PRO A 102 19.52 2.47 12.76
CA PRO A 102 18.27 2.86 13.38
C PRO A 102 17.25 3.40 12.36
N LEU A 103 16.07 2.80 12.31
CA LEU A 103 14.99 3.19 11.40
C LEU A 103 13.75 3.52 12.20
N ASN A 104 13.27 4.76 12.10
CA ASN A 104 12.05 5.24 12.71
C ASN A 104 11.00 5.42 11.61
N ILE A 105 9.86 4.74 11.74
CA ILE A 105 8.79 4.80 10.74
C ILE A 105 7.54 5.42 11.39
N SER A 106 7.15 6.60 10.93
CA SER A 106 5.87 7.21 11.29
C SER A 106 4.81 6.78 10.28
N ILE A 107 3.73 6.16 10.76
CA ILE A 107 2.72 5.50 9.93
C ILE A 107 1.37 6.20 10.09
N ILE A 108 0.75 6.58 8.98
CA ILE A 108 -0.66 7.01 8.94
C ILE A 108 -1.45 6.06 8.03
N ALA A 109 -2.39 5.34 8.62
CA ALA A 109 -3.25 4.41 7.89
C ALA A 109 -4.68 4.96 7.82
N GLY A 110 -5.21 5.13 6.61
CA GLY A 110 -6.60 5.56 6.41
C GLY A 110 -7.50 4.35 6.14
N GLU A 111 -8.58 4.19 6.90
CA GLU A 111 -9.53 3.08 6.70
C GLU A 111 -10.93 3.43 7.22
N ILE A 112 -11.95 3.10 6.44
CA ILE A 112 -13.36 3.37 6.78
C ILE A 112 -13.95 2.28 7.68
N SER A 113 -13.55 1.01 7.51
CA SER A 113 -14.04 -0.12 8.29
C SER A 113 -13.51 -0.08 9.73
N PRO A 114 -14.39 0.06 10.76
CA PRO A 114 -13.96 0.01 12.15
C PRO A 114 -13.30 -1.30 12.52
N THR A 115 -13.76 -2.42 11.95
CA THR A 115 -13.20 -3.75 12.23
C THR A 115 -11.80 -3.88 11.64
N ALA A 116 -11.59 -3.38 10.41
CA ALA A 116 -10.29 -3.47 9.76
C ALA A 116 -9.22 -2.63 10.49
N LYS A 117 -9.62 -1.45 11.00
CA LYS A 117 -8.78 -0.62 11.89
C LYS A 117 -8.33 -1.38 13.13
N ILE A 118 -9.23 -2.11 13.78
CA ILE A 118 -8.90 -2.94 14.97
C ILE A 118 -7.87 -4.01 14.59
N TYR A 119 -8.08 -4.74 13.48
CA TYR A 119 -7.15 -5.76 13.04
C TYR A 119 -5.78 -5.21 12.68
N LEU A 120 -5.70 -4.08 12.00
CA LEU A 120 -4.42 -3.43 11.72
C LEU A 120 -3.72 -3.02 13.03
N LYS A 121 -4.45 -2.39 13.96
CA LYS A 121 -3.90 -1.97 15.26
C LYS A 121 -3.28 -3.14 16.01
N GLU A 122 -4.03 -4.22 16.20
CA GLU A 122 -3.56 -5.41 16.91
C GLU A 122 -2.32 -6.02 16.24
N GLN A 123 -2.27 -6.04 14.91
CA GLN A 123 -1.10 -6.56 14.19
C GLN A 123 0.14 -5.69 14.38
N LEU A 124 0.00 -4.36 14.34
CA LEU A 124 1.12 -3.45 14.59
C LEU A 124 1.62 -3.56 16.03
N GLU A 125 0.72 -3.54 17.01
CA GLU A 125 1.07 -3.68 18.43
C GLU A 125 1.82 -4.99 18.71
N ASN A 126 1.37 -6.10 18.10
CA ASN A 126 2.03 -7.39 18.24
C ASN A 126 3.39 -7.45 17.51
N LEU A 127 3.56 -6.68 16.43
CA LEU A 127 4.78 -6.67 15.63
C LEU A 127 5.87 -5.77 16.25
N THR A 128 5.49 -4.70 16.96
CA THR A 128 6.43 -3.71 17.54
C THR A 128 7.61 -4.33 18.29
N PRO A 129 7.43 -5.28 19.24
CA PRO A 129 8.58 -5.83 19.98
C PRO A 129 9.62 -6.50 19.08
N PHE A 130 9.17 -7.20 18.03
CA PHE A 130 10.05 -7.86 17.08
C PHE A 130 10.78 -6.86 16.18
N LEU A 131 10.12 -5.76 15.80
CA LEU A 131 10.75 -4.70 15.02
C LEU A 131 11.87 -4.02 15.78
N GLU A 132 11.66 -3.78 17.08
CA GLU A 132 12.65 -3.13 17.95
C GLU A 132 13.92 -3.98 18.10
N GLU A 133 13.80 -5.33 18.13
CA GLU A 133 14.95 -6.24 18.08
C GLU A 133 15.84 -6.05 16.83
N GLN A 134 15.26 -5.52 15.74
CA GLN A 134 15.96 -5.22 14.49
C GLN A 134 16.24 -3.72 14.31
N ALA A 135 16.20 -2.93 15.39
CA ALA A 135 16.39 -1.47 15.38
C ALA A 135 15.44 -0.74 14.42
N ILE A 136 14.18 -1.21 14.37
CA ILE A 136 13.07 -0.56 13.68
C ILE A 136 12.07 -0.12 14.74
N TRP A 137 11.84 1.19 14.86
CA TRP A 137 10.81 1.75 15.73
C TRP A 137 9.66 2.27 14.88
N ILE A 138 8.43 2.01 15.32
CA ILE A 138 7.24 2.47 14.64
C ILE A 138 6.39 3.33 15.57
N GLU A 139 5.88 4.43 15.03
CA GLU A 139 4.79 5.20 15.61
C GLU A 139 3.65 5.17 14.59
N PHE A 140 2.42 4.88 15.03
CA PHE A 140 1.32 4.75 14.09
C PHE A 140 0.03 5.39 14.59
N GLU A 141 -0.72 5.97 13.65
CA GLU A 141 -2.09 6.40 13.86
C GLU A 141 -2.97 5.83 12.74
N ILE A 142 -4.12 5.28 13.12
CA ILE A 142 -5.11 4.75 12.18
C ILE A 142 -6.32 5.67 12.20
N VAL A 143 -6.57 6.35 11.08
CA VAL A 143 -7.59 7.38 10.96
C VAL A 143 -8.79 6.85 10.18
N GLU A 144 -9.97 7.31 10.55
CA GLU A 144 -11.15 7.08 9.74
C GLU A 144 -11.08 7.89 8.46
N TRP A 145 -11.14 7.21 7.32
CA TRP A 145 -11.08 7.87 6.03
C TRP A 145 -12.05 7.24 5.04
N ASP A 146 -13.01 8.04 4.57
CA ASP A 146 -13.84 7.73 3.42
C ASP A 146 -13.25 8.45 2.20
N THR A 147 -12.82 7.67 1.22
CA THR A 147 -12.25 8.17 -0.04
C THR A 147 -13.15 9.15 -0.79
N LEU A 148 -14.46 9.14 -0.55
CA LEU A 148 -15.40 10.08 -1.18
C LEU A 148 -15.68 11.32 -0.33
N SER A 149 -15.25 11.33 0.94
CA SER A 149 -15.53 12.41 1.88
C SER A 149 -14.42 13.43 1.90
N LYS A 150 -14.76 14.67 1.51
CA LYS A 150 -13.87 15.83 1.60
C LYS A 150 -13.39 16.06 3.04
N ILE A 151 -14.29 15.97 4.02
CA ILE A 151 -13.97 16.24 5.43
C ILE A 151 -12.95 15.23 5.95
N SER A 152 -13.22 13.93 5.78
CA SER A 152 -12.28 12.90 6.25
C SER A 152 -10.94 12.94 5.51
N THR A 153 -10.93 13.41 4.25
CA THR A 153 -9.69 13.61 3.48
C THR A 153 -8.87 14.77 4.03
N VAL A 154 -9.50 15.88 4.40
CA VAL A 154 -8.81 17.01 5.05
C VAL A 154 -8.22 16.59 6.39
N ASP A 155 -8.95 15.81 7.18
CA ASP A 155 -8.46 15.29 8.46
C ASP A 155 -7.27 14.34 8.27
N LEU A 156 -7.34 13.43 7.30
CA LEU A 156 -6.22 12.56 6.91
C LEU A 156 -5.00 13.39 6.49
N ILE A 157 -5.18 14.38 5.61
CA ILE A 157 -4.09 15.25 5.12
C ILE A 157 -3.42 15.99 6.27
N ARG A 158 -4.20 16.51 7.23
CA ARG A 158 -3.65 17.17 8.42
C ARG A 158 -2.76 16.20 9.21
N LYS A 159 -3.20 14.95 9.39
CA LYS A 159 -2.43 13.91 10.08
C LYS A 159 -1.16 13.51 9.33
N ILE A 160 -1.24 13.34 8.01
CA ILE A 160 -0.09 13.12 7.13
C ILE A 160 0.91 14.28 7.27
N THR A 161 0.44 15.52 7.19
CA THR A 161 1.28 16.71 7.23
C THR A 161 2.03 16.84 8.55
N ILE A 162 1.36 16.62 9.68
CA ILE A 162 1.97 16.70 11.01
C ILE A 162 2.95 15.55 11.23
N SER A 163 2.53 14.31 10.96
CA SER A 163 3.31 13.12 11.32
C SER A 163 4.52 12.91 10.41
N SER A 164 4.44 13.40 9.17
CA SER A 164 5.57 13.34 8.24
C SER A 164 6.65 14.40 8.50
N GLN A 165 6.44 15.32 9.46
CA GLN A 165 7.43 16.34 9.80
C GLN A 165 8.79 15.70 10.16
N HIS A 166 9.84 16.26 9.57
CA HIS A 166 11.23 15.81 9.72
C HIS A 166 11.54 14.40 9.18
N SER A 167 10.63 13.79 8.42
CA SER A 167 10.95 12.54 7.72
C SER A 167 11.86 12.84 6.54
N THR A 168 12.87 11.99 6.32
CA THR A 168 13.80 12.12 5.20
C THR A 168 13.26 11.51 3.91
N ALA A 169 12.24 10.66 4.02
CA ALA A 169 11.56 10.04 2.89
C ALA A 169 10.07 9.83 3.21
N LYS A 170 9.23 9.84 2.17
CA LYS A 170 7.80 9.53 2.25
C LYS A 170 7.42 8.42 1.27
N LEU A 171 6.63 7.46 1.75
CA LEU A 171 5.99 6.46 0.91
C LEU A 171 4.48 6.54 1.08
N LEU A 172 3.77 6.75 -0.02
CA LEU A 172 2.32 6.65 -0.10
C LEU A 172 1.93 5.38 -0.84
N ILE A 173 1.16 4.52 -0.19
CA ILE A 173 0.64 3.29 -0.79
C ILE A 173 -0.85 3.46 -1.06
N LEU A 174 -1.22 3.19 -2.30
CA LEU A 174 -2.61 2.96 -2.68
C LEU A 174 -2.79 1.49 -3.02
N SER A 175 -3.82 0.82 -2.48
CA SER A 175 -3.99 -0.60 -2.79
C SER A 175 -5.45 -1.06 -2.95
N ASN A 176 -5.65 -2.01 -3.87
CA ASN A 176 -6.92 -2.72 -4.11
C ASN A 176 -8.14 -1.81 -4.34
N PHE A 177 -7.95 -0.68 -4.99
CA PHE A 177 -8.97 0.32 -5.23
C PHE A 177 -9.84 0.04 -6.46
N THR A 178 -9.37 -0.78 -7.43
CA THR A 178 -10.04 -0.92 -8.73
C THR A 178 -11.50 -1.38 -8.57
N GLY A 179 -11.78 -2.29 -7.64
CA GLY A 179 -13.15 -2.75 -7.36
C GLY A 179 -14.08 -1.59 -6.98
N PHE A 180 -13.67 -0.77 -6.02
CA PHE A 180 -14.43 0.38 -5.56
C PHE A 180 -14.51 1.52 -6.58
N LEU A 181 -13.38 1.91 -7.18
CA LEU A 181 -13.31 3.07 -8.07
C LEU A 181 -13.96 2.80 -9.44
N VAL A 182 -13.78 1.59 -9.98
CA VAL A 182 -14.25 1.25 -11.32
C VAL A 182 -15.59 0.55 -11.28
N ASN A 183 -15.71 -0.57 -10.56
CA ASN A 183 -16.94 -1.38 -10.61
C ASN A 183 -18.12 -0.63 -9.99
N SER A 184 -17.86 0.25 -9.02
CA SER A 184 -18.91 1.10 -8.41
C SER A 184 -19.03 2.50 -9.05
N GLY A 185 -18.26 2.82 -10.10
CA GLY A 185 -18.34 4.11 -10.80
C GLY A 185 -17.97 5.33 -9.94
N LYS A 186 -17.04 5.17 -9.00
CA LYS A 186 -16.71 6.18 -7.98
C LYS A 186 -15.48 7.04 -8.30
N TRP A 187 -14.77 6.72 -9.37
CA TRP A 187 -13.54 7.42 -9.79
C TRP A 187 -13.67 8.95 -9.80
N GLU A 188 -14.64 9.51 -10.51
CA GLU A 188 -14.80 10.97 -10.63
C GLU A 188 -15.08 11.65 -9.29
N LYS A 189 -15.73 10.95 -8.36
CA LYS A 189 -16.02 11.48 -7.02
C LYS A 189 -14.81 11.42 -6.10
N ALA A 190 -13.93 10.43 -6.27
CA ALA A 190 -12.72 10.21 -5.47
C ALA A 190 -11.51 11.03 -5.98
N LYS A 191 -11.50 11.37 -7.27
CA LYS A 191 -10.41 12.06 -7.95
C LYS A 191 -9.97 13.35 -7.23
N PRO A 192 -10.87 14.26 -6.79
CA PRO A 192 -10.44 15.45 -6.05
C PRO A 192 -9.73 15.14 -4.73
N GLN A 193 -10.12 14.06 -4.04
CA GLN A 193 -9.46 13.64 -2.80
C GLN A 193 -8.06 13.11 -3.08
N PHE A 194 -7.87 12.39 -4.19
CA PHE A 194 -6.55 11.96 -4.62
C PHE A 194 -5.67 13.13 -5.04
N ASP A 195 -6.21 14.14 -5.74
CA ASP A 195 -5.47 15.36 -6.07
C ASP A 195 -4.87 15.98 -4.81
N ASP A 196 -5.69 16.20 -3.78
CA ASP A 196 -5.26 16.79 -2.50
C ASP A 196 -4.23 15.89 -1.77
N ILE A 197 -4.49 14.59 -1.65
CA ILE A 197 -3.57 13.66 -0.98
C ILE A 197 -2.19 13.65 -1.65
N PHE A 198 -2.13 13.63 -2.99
CA PHE A 198 -0.87 13.58 -3.72
C PHE A 198 -0.11 14.88 -3.55
N LEU A 199 -0.79 16.04 -3.63
CA LEU A 199 -0.17 17.34 -3.41
C LEU A 199 0.47 17.46 -2.01
N HIS A 200 -0.22 16.96 -0.99
CA HIS A 200 0.26 16.99 0.40
C HIS A 200 1.26 15.89 0.76
N SER A 201 1.45 14.90 -0.11
CA SER A 201 2.41 13.81 0.09
C SER A 201 3.76 14.06 -0.55
N ARG A 202 3.98 15.24 -1.16
CA ARG A 202 5.25 15.59 -1.82
C ARG A 202 6.41 15.78 -0.84
N ASP A 203 7.61 15.40 -1.26
CA ASP A 203 8.87 15.67 -0.55
C ASP A 203 10.09 15.55 -1.49
N LEU A 204 11.31 15.80 -0.98
CA LEU A 204 12.58 15.59 -1.69
C LEU A 204 12.72 14.13 -2.15
N LEU A 205 12.40 13.19 -1.26
CA LEU A 205 12.34 11.77 -1.55
C LEU A 205 10.94 11.26 -1.20
N SER A 206 10.01 11.40 -2.13
CA SER A 206 8.64 10.90 -1.98
C SER A 206 8.21 10.06 -3.16
N THR A 207 7.61 8.91 -2.88
CA THR A 207 7.10 8.00 -3.89
C THR A 207 5.71 7.53 -3.51
N LEU A 208 4.85 7.45 -4.51
CA LEU A 208 3.61 6.71 -4.47
C LEU A 208 3.76 5.37 -5.18
N ILE A 209 3.23 4.32 -4.55
CA ILE A 209 3.13 2.98 -5.13
C ILE A 209 1.66 2.56 -5.11
N TRP A 210 1.09 2.32 -6.29
CA TRP A 210 -0.29 1.85 -6.46
C TRP A 210 -0.31 0.37 -6.82
N ILE A 211 -0.83 -0.45 -5.91
CA ILE A 211 -0.86 -1.92 -6.00
C ILE A 211 -2.27 -2.43 -6.31
N GLU A 212 -2.41 -3.16 -7.41
CA GLU A 212 -3.68 -3.78 -7.82
C GLU A 212 -3.47 -5.25 -8.20
N PRO A 213 -4.49 -6.12 -8.03
CA PRO A 213 -4.44 -7.46 -8.61
C PRO A 213 -4.47 -7.40 -10.14
N GLN A 214 -3.82 -8.32 -10.87
CA GLN A 214 -3.99 -8.34 -12.34
C GLN A 214 -5.40 -8.80 -12.72
N ARG A 215 -6.20 -7.86 -13.23
CA ARG A 215 -7.54 -8.08 -13.78
C ARG A 215 -7.72 -7.24 -15.05
N LYS A 216 -8.64 -7.65 -15.93
CA LYS A 216 -8.89 -6.97 -17.21
C LYS A 216 -9.24 -5.48 -17.04
N ASN A 217 -9.99 -5.13 -15.99
CA ASN A 217 -10.38 -3.75 -15.70
C ASN A 217 -9.25 -2.87 -15.15
N VAL A 218 -8.17 -3.46 -14.63
CA VAL A 218 -7.05 -2.71 -14.01
C VAL A 218 -6.21 -1.99 -15.06
N VAL A 219 -5.98 -2.59 -16.23
CA VAL A 219 -5.23 -1.94 -17.32
C VAL A 219 -5.97 -0.68 -17.79
N ASN A 220 -7.29 -0.77 -17.98
CA ASN A 220 -8.11 0.39 -18.36
C ASN A 220 -8.21 1.42 -17.24
N PHE A 221 -8.19 0.99 -15.98
CA PHE A 221 -8.12 1.89 -14.84
C PHE A 221 -6.81 2.68 -14.82
N PHE A 222 -5.67 1.99 -14.94
CA PHE A 222 -4.37 2.64 -14.92
C PHE A 222 -4.17 3.59 -16.09
N LYS A 223 -4.69 3.32 -17.28
CA LYS A 223 -4.73 4.31 -18.37
C LYS A 223 -5.38 5.62 -17.93
N ARG A 224 -6.59 5.55 -17.35
CA ARG A 224 -7.29 6.73 -16.83
C ARG A 224 -6.55 7.42 -15.68
N ALA A 225 -5.93 6.64 -14.79
CA ALA A 225 -5.13 7.19 -13.70
C ALA A 225 -3.87 7.91 -14.23
N ILE A 226 -3.19 7.35 -15.24
CA ILE A 226 -2.01 7.95 -15.90
C ILE A 226 -2.41 9.23 -16.63
N GLU A 227 -3.52 9.22 -17.39
CA GLU A 227 -4.05 10.42 -18.03
C GLU A 227 -4.33 11.52 -17.01
N TRP A 228 -5.00 11.16 -15.90
CA TRP A 228 -5.23 12.09 -14.79
C TRP A 228 -3.92 12.62 -14.21
N LEU A 229 -2.93 11.77 -13.95
CA LEU A 229 -1.63 12.20 -13.43
C LEU A 229 -0.91 13.15 -14.38
N LYS A 230 -0.93 12.83 -15.69
CA LYS A 230 -0.35 13.67 -16.74
C LYS A 230 -1.02 15.05 -16.79
N VAL A 231 -2.32 15.14 -16.54
CA VAL A 231 -3.08 16.41 -16.54
C VAL A 231 -2.87 17.18 -15.24
N SER A 232 -3.13 16.56 -14.08
CA SER A 232 -3.11 17.22 -12.77
C SER A 232 -1.70 17.56 -12.28
N PHE A 233 -0.70 16.78 -12.68
CA PHE A 233 0.67 16.90 -12.17
C PHE A 233 1.70 17.14 -13.27
N SER A 234 1.29 17.65 -14.44
CA SER A 234 2.20 17.94 -15.56
C SER A 234 3.48 18.69 -15.17
N PRO A 235 3.46 19.70 -14.28
CA PRO A 235 4.68 20.42 -13.92
C PRO A 235 5.67 19.55 -13.13
N LEU A 236 5.20 18.50 -12.46
CA LEU A 236 6.06 17.60 -11.68
C LEU A 236 6.73 16.52 -12.55
N LEU A 237 6.22 16.32 -13.76
CA LEU A 237 6.58 15.17 -14.57
C LEU A 237 7.73 15.42 -15.54
N GLY A 238 7.96 16.66 -15.95
CA GLY A 238 9.02 17.03 -16.89
C GLY A 238 9.08 16.06 -18.08
N SER A 239 10.24 15.44 -18.29
CA SER A 239 10.48 14.47 -19.37
C SER A 239 9.65 13.18 -19.28
N LYS A 240 9.06 12.84 -18.11
CA LYS A 240 8.19 11.65 -17.98
C LYS A 240 6.85 11.83 -18.71
N LEU A 241 6.45 13.05 -19.06
CA LEU A 241 5.21 13.32 -19.81
C LEU A 241 5.16 12.58 -21.16
N THR A 242 6.31 12.42 -21.81
CA THR A 242 6.42 11.83 -23.16
C THR A 242 6.47 10.30 -23.14
N ARG A 243 6.46 9.67 -21.96
CA ARG A 243 6.49 8.22 -21.83
C ARG A 243 5.18 7.57 -22.26
N ASP A 244 5.31 6.46 -22.99
CA ASP A 244 4.19 5.56 -23.31
C ASP A 244 3.53 5.04 -22.02
N ASP A 245 2.19 5.00 -21.99
CA ASP A 245 1.42 4.59 -20.80
C ASP A 245 1.79 3.20 -20.28
N SER A 246 2.23 2.30 -21.15
CA SER A 246 2.69 0.95 -20.77
C SER A 246 3.95 0.95 -19.91
N SER A 247 4.73 2.05 -19.91
CA SER A 247 5.94 2.20 -19.09
C SER A 247 5.69 2.77 -17.70
N TRP A 248 4.45 3.16 -17.38
CA TRP A 248 4.08 3.72 -16.08
C TRP A 248 3.74 2.66 -15.04
N TYR A 249 3.43 1.45 -15.47
CA TYR A 249 3.11 0.34 -14.59
C TYR A 249 3.82 -0.93 -15.03
N ALA A 250 4.01 -1.83 -14.08
CA ALA A 250 4.63 -3.13 -14.31
C ALA A 250 3.70 -4.25 -13.84
N GLN A 251 3.94 -5.44 -14.38
CA GLN A 251 3.16 -6.64 -14.07
C GLN A 251 4.08 -7.79 -13.69
N ALA A 252 3.77 -8.46 -12.59
CA ALA A 252 4.49 -9.64 -12.14
C ALA A 252 3.53 -10.68 -11.56
N ASP A 253 3.96 -11.93 -11.59
CA ASP A 253 3.22 -13.08 -11.08
C ASP A 253 4.17 -14.04 -10.39
N ILE A 254 3.69 -14.75 -9.37
CA ILE A 254 4.43 -15.82 -8.72
C ILE A 254 3.48 -16.78 -8.00
N PHE A 255 3.87 -18.04 -7.85
CA PHE A 255 3.19 -18.96 -6.94
C PHE A 255 3.76 -18.80 -5.53
N CYS A 256 2.90 -18.55 -4.55
CA CYS A 256 3.25 -18.48 -3.14
C CYS A 256 2.70 -19.69 -2.41
N LYS A 257 3.46 -20.20 -1.43
CA LYS A 257 2.97 -21.24 -0.52
C LYS A 257 1.85 -20.67 0.35
N GLN A 258 0.79 -21.43 0.55
CA GLN A 258 -0.27 -21.07 1.48
C GLN A 258 0.26 -21.13 2.93
N PRO A 259 0.02 -20.10 3.77
CA PRO A 259 0.52 -20.10 5.14
C PRO A 259 -0.39 -20.86 6.12
N ILE A 260 -1.68 -21.02 5.81
CA ILE A 260 -2.68 -21.61 6.74
C ILE A 260 -3.08 -23.03 6.32
N LYS A 261 -3.01 -23.36 5.04
CA LYS A 261 -3.42 -24.66 4.50
C LYS A 261 -2.40 -25.19 3.52
N ASP A 262 -2.50 -26.46 3.15
CA ASP A 262 -1.61 -27.03 2.15
C ASP A 262 -1.82 -26.44 0.76
N GLY A 263 -0.73 -26.41 -0.02
CA GLY A 263 -0.73 -26.00 -1.42
C GLY A 263 -0.15 -24.62 -1.68
N TYR A 264 -0.40 -24.14 -2.89
CA TYR A 264 0.12 -22.89 -3.43
C TYR A 264 -1.01 -22.08 -4.04
N PHE A 265 -0.83 -20.77 -4.13
CA PHE A 265 -1.73 -19.89 -4.85
C PHE A 265 -0.96 -18.97 -5.77
N LEU A 266 -1.56 -18.70 -6.93
CA LEU A 266 -1.02 -17.76 -7.89
C LEU A 266 -1.32 -16.33 -7.43
N VAL A 267 -0.26 -15.55 -7.29
CA VAL A 267 -0.30 -14.12 -7.03
C VAL A 267 -0.05 -13.42 -8.36
N ARG A 268 -0.89 -12.42 -8.65
CA ARG A 268 -0.75 -11.58 -9.83
C ARG A 268 -0.84 -10.12 -9.43
N LEU A 269 0.21 -9.36 -9.72
CA LEU A 269 0.40 -7.96 -9.36
C LEU A 269 0.41 -7.09 -10.62
N THR A 270 -0.37 -6.01 -10.60
CA THR A 270 -0.12 -4.82 -11.42
C THR A 270 0.27 -3.71 -10.46
N VAL A 271 1.39 -3.03 -10.71
CA VAL A 271 1.88 -1.97 -9.84
C VAL A 271 2.29 -0.75 -10.64
N MET A 272 1.90 0.44 -10.18
CA MET A 272 2.34 1.71 -10.71
C MET A 272 3.20 2.42 -9.67
N ARG A 273 4.31 3.02 -10.12
CA ARG A 273 5.14 3.90 -9.30
C ARG A 273 5.02 5.33 -9.82
N PHE A 274 4.94 6.28 -8.90
CA PHE A 274 4.91 7.70 -9.20
C PHE A 274 5.78 8.46 -8.21
N ASP A 275 6.73 9.27 -8.67
CA ASP A 275 7.52 10.12 -7.77
C ASP A 275 6.75 11.41 -7.49
N LEU A 276 6.81 11.91 -6.25
CA LEU A 276 6.10 13.10 -5.77
C LEU A 276 7.10 14.19 -5.33
N PRO A 277 7.89 14.79 -6.24
CA PRO A 277 8.95 15.73 -5.86
C PRO A 277 8.42 17.09 -5.36
N LEU A 278 9.17 17.76 -4.47
CA LEU A 278 8.91 19.16 -4.09
C LEU A 278 9.19 20.13 -5.23
N GLU A 279 10.25 19.87 -5.99
CA GLU A 279 10.64 20.73 -7.10
C GLU A 279 9.84 20.39 -8.35
N VAL A 280 9.45 21.44 -9.07
CA VAL A 280 8.84 21.35 -10.39
C VAL A 280 9.97 21.04 -11.37
N GLN A 281 9.80 19.99 -12.18
CA GLN A 281 10.76 19.68 -13.23
C GLN A 281 10.54 20.65 -14.39
N LYS A 282 11.51 21.54 -14.64
CA LYS A 282 11.50 22.48 -15.76
C LYS A 282 11.80 21.79 -17.09
#